data_AF-B1B3R4-F1
#
_entry.id   AF-B1B3R4-F1
#
_cell.length_a   1.000
_cell.length_b   1.000
_cell.length_c   1.000
_cell.angle_alpha   90.00
_cell.angle_beta   90.00
_cell.angle_gamma   90.00
#
_symmetry.space_group_name_H-M   'P 1'
#
loop_
_entity.id
_entity.type
_entity.pdbx_description
1 polymer ?
#
loop_
_entity_poly.entity_id
_entity_poly.type
_entity_poly.pdbx_seq_one_letter_code
_entity_poly.pdbx_strand_id
1 'polypeptide(L)' 'LGIRYDPYTGIFGMDFYVVLKRAGEKVALRRQQHSRVGNYQKVLKEESIQWFKQKYEGLVLN' A
#
# COMPACT_ATOMS: atom_id res chain seq x y z
N LEU A 1 5.47 -0.94 16.24
CA LEU A 1 6.95 -1.00 16.02
C LEU A 1 7.60 -1.30 17.37
N GLY A 2 7.91 -2.56 17.65
CA GLY A 2 8.43 -3.02 18.95
C GLY A 2 9.91 -2.68 19.18
N ILE A 3 10.33 -1.46 18.81
CA ILE A 3 11.70 -1.00 18.95
C ILE A 3 11.92 -0.56 20.39
N ARG A 4 13.01 -1.01 21.01
CA ARG A 4 13.39 -0.60 22.36
C ARG A 4 13.76 0.88 22.37
N TYR A 5 13.31 1.59 23.40
CA TYR A 5 13.64 2.99 23.59
C TYR A 5 15.14 3.15 23.84
N ASP A 6 15.75 4.10 23.13
CA ASP A 6 17.13 4.53 23.33
C ASP A 6 17.14 6.01 23.77
N PRO A 7 17.59 6.32 25.01
CA PRO A 7 17.61 7.68 25.55
C PRO A 7 18.46 8.68 24.75
N TYR A 8 19.43 8.22 23.96
CA TYR A 8 20.27 9.10 23.13
C TYR A 8 19.55 9.57 21.86
N THR A 9 18.67 8.74 21.32
CA THR A 9 18.04 8.93 20.01
C THR A 9 16.73 9.72 20.15
N GLY A 10 15.98 9.54 21.24
CA GLY A 10 14.72 10.26 21.47
C GLY A 10 13.50 9.62 20.80
N ILE A 11 12.39 10.36 20.72
CA ILE A 11 11.11 9.88 20.15
C ILE A 11 10.91 10.53 18.78
N PHE A 12 10.67 9.71 17.76
CA PHE A 12 10.36 10.17 16.42
C PHE A 12 8.97 9.71 15.98
N GLY A 13 8.23 10.62 15.35
CA GLY A 13 7.02 10.29 14.60
C GLY A 13 7.37 9.74 13.22
N MET A 14 6.54 8.83 12.71
CA MET A 14 6.69 8.28 11.36
C MET A 14 5.33 8.30 10.65
N ASP A 15 5.34 8.77 9.41
CA ASP A 15 4.20 8.64 8.51
C ASP A 15 4.40 7.46 7.57
N PHE A 16 3.41 6.56 7.51
CA PHE A 16 3.43 5.42 6.62
C PHE A 16 2.44 5.63 5.47
N TYR A 17 2.94 5.51 4.25
CA TYR A 17 2.10 5.44 3.05
C TYR A 17 2.35 4.13 2.32
N VAL A 18 1.28 3.39 2.07
CA VAL A 18 1.33 2.06 1.45
C VAL A 18 0.61 2.11 0.11
N VAL A 19 1.23 1.54 -0.93
CA VAL A 19 0.64 1.48 -2.27
C VAL A 19 0.26 0.04 -2.61
N LEU A 20 -1.02 -0.18 -2.90
CA LEU A 20 -1.55 -1.47 -3.31
C LEU A 20 -1.68 -1.55 -4.83
N LYS A 21 -1.12 -2.61 -5.41
CA LYS A 21 -1.07 -2.86 -6.86
C LYS A 21 -1.32 -4.34 -7.14
N ARG A 22 -2.01 -4.63 -8.24
CA ARG A 22 -2.13 -5.99 -8.78
C ARG A 22 -0.95 -6.29 -9.70
N ALA A 23 -0.60 -7.57 -9.86
CA ALA A 23 0.44 -7.99 -10.79
C ALA A 23 0.12 -7.51 -12.23
N GLY A 24 1.10 -6.96 -12.95
CA GLY A 24 0.90 -6.46 -14.32
C GLY A 24 0.97 -4.94 -14.52
N GLU A 25 1.14 -4.16 -13.44
CA GLU A 25 1.32 -2.70 -13.54
C GLU A 25 2.53 -2.27 -14.38
N LYS A 26 3.54 -3.15 -14.52
CA LYS A 26 4.75 -2.91 -15.33
C LYS A 26 4.45 -2.43 -16.76
N VAL A 27 3.30 -2.77 -17.32
CA VAL A 27 2.86 -2.32 -18.65
C VAL A 27 2.79 -0.78 -18.77
N ALA A 28 2.48 -0.08 -17.68
CA ALA A 28 2.45 1.37 -17.59
C ALA A 28 3.77 2.00 -17.08
N LEU A 29 4.80 1.20 -16.80
CA LEU A 29 6.10 1.68 -16.31
C LEU A 29 7.26 1.31 -17.26
N ARG A 30 7.06 0.34 -18.15
CA ARG A 30 8.08 -0.13 -19.08
C ARG A 30 8.41 0.92 -20.14
N ARG A 31 9.69 0.95 -20.54
CA ARG A 31 10.22 1.87 -21.57
C ARG A 31 9.66 1.58 -22.96
N GLN A 32 9.58 0.30 -23.34
CA GLN A 32 9.12 -0.14 -24.66
C GLN A 32 7.72 -0.75 -24.56
N GLN A 33 6.89 -0.53 -25.58
CA GLN A 33 5.49 -0.96 -25.63
C GLN A 33 4.64 -0.44 -24.45
N HIS A 34 4.91 0.76 -23.95
CA HIS A 34 4.15 1.36 -22.86
C HIS A 34 2.65 1.44 -23.20
N SER A 35 1.79 0.99 -22.28
CA SER A 35 0.33 1.13 -22.43
C SER A 35 -0.37 1.32 -21.09
N ARG A 36 -1.63 1.75 -21.14
CA ARG A 36 -2.42 2.05 -19.94
C ARG A 36 -2.85 0.76 -19.24
N VAL A 37 -2.85 0.77 -17.91
CA VAL A 37 -3.48 -0.28 -17.10
C VAL A 37 -5.00 -0.18 -17.26
N GLY A 38 -5.62 -1.30 -17.67
CA GLY A 38 -7.07 -1.37 -17.83
C GLY A 38 -7.83 -1.15 -16.51
N ASN A 39 -9.06 -0.64 -16.59
CA ASN A 39 -9.83 -0.26 -15.40
C ASN A 39 -10.08 -1.43 -14.45
N TYR A 40 -10.34 -2.63 -14.98
CA TYR A 40 -10.51 -3.84 -14.16
C TYR A 40 -9.28 -4.18 -13.34
N GLN A 41 -8.08 -3.82 -13.80
CA GLN A 41 -6.82 -4.16 -13.14
C GLN A 41 -6.42 -3.18 -12.03
N LYS A 42 -7.05 -2.00 -11.98
CA LYS A 42 -6.79 -1.00 -10.95
C LYS A 42 -7.44 -1.42 -9.63
N VAL A 43 -6.77 -1.12 -8.53
CA VAL A 43 -7.32 -1.33 -7.19
C VAL A 43 -8.23 -0.16 -6.85
N LEU A 44 -9.48 -0.46 -6.47
CA LEU A 44 -10.44 0.55 -6.00
C LEU A 44 -10.37 0.71 -4.48
N LYS A 45 -10.92 1.83 -3.97
CA LYS A 45 -10.96 2.11 -2.52
C LYS A 45 -11.59 0.97 -1.72
N GLU A 46 -12.77 0.51 -2.13
CA GLU A 46 -13.50 -0.57 -1.44
C GLU A 46 -12.70 -1.89 -1.44
N GLU A 47 -12.06 -2.22 -2.55
CA GLU A 47 -11.21 -3.40 -2.66
C GLU A 47 -9.99 -3.31 -1.73
N SER A 48 -9.35 -2.14 -1.64
CA SER A 48 -8.23 -1.94 -0.71
C SER A 48 -8.64 -2.10 0.75
N ILE A 49 -9.82 -1.61 1.14
CA ILE A 49 -10.39 -1.78 2.47
C ILE A 49 -10.64 -3.26 2.75
N GLN A 50 -11.23 -3.98 1.79
CA GLN A 50 -11.52 -5.40 1.93
C GLN A 50 -10.25 -6.25 2.04
N TRP A 51 -9.23 -5.93 1.24
CA TRP A 51 -7.92 -6.59 1.31
C TRP A 51 -7.26 -6.38 2.68
N PHE A 52 -7.33 -5.17 3.23
CA PHE A 52 -6.78 -4.86 4.54
C PHE A 52 -7.49 -5.64 5.67
N LYS A 53 -8.82 -5.71 5.62
CA LYS A 53 -9.63 -6.52 6.53
C LYS A 53 -9.28 -8.00 6.47
N GLN A 54 -9.14 -8.57 5.27
CA GLN A 54 -8.88 -10.00 5.11
C GLN A 54 -7.46 -10.40 5.48
N LYS A 55 -6.46 -9.59 5.11
CA LYS A 55 -5.05 -9.97 5.27
C LYS A 55 -4.51 -9.67 6.66
N TYR A 56 -4.98 -8.59 7.28
CA TYR A 56 -4.45 -8.11 8.55
C TYR A 56 -5.51 -8.03 9.65
N GLU A 57 -6.72 -8.55 9.40
CA GLU A 57 -7.86 -8.46 10.33
C GLU A 57 -8.14 -7.01 10.77
N GLY A 58 -7.81 -6.07 9.87
CA GLY A 58 -7.80 -4.65 10.17
C GLY A 58 -9.20 -4.07 10.31
N LEU A 59 -9.43 -3.34 11.39
CA LEU A 59 -10.68 -2.62 11.61
C LEU A 59 -10.62 -1.25 10.93
N VAL A 60 -11.63 -0.95 10.10
CA VAL A 60 -11.72 0.34 9.39
C VAL A 60 -12.83 1.17 10.03
N LEU A 61 -12.45 2.32 10.57
CA LEU A 61 -13.36 3.30 11.14
C LEU A 61 -13.76 4.32 10.06
N ASN A 62 -15.03 4.75 10.10
CA ASN A 62 -15.58 5.76 9.18
C ASN A 62 -15.35 7.17 9.72
#